data_AF-A0A3G9EMB0-F1
#
_entry.id   AF-A0A3G9EMB0-F1
#
_cell.length_a   1.000
_cell.length_b   1.000
_cell.length_c   1.000
_cell.angle_alpha   90.00
_cell.angle_beta   90.00
_cell.angle_gamma   90.00
#
_symmetry.space_group_name_H-M   'P 1'
#
loop_
_entity.id
_entity.type
_entity.pdbx_description
1 polymer ?
#
loop_
_entity_poly.entity_id
_entity_poly.type
_entity_poly.pdbx_seq_one_letter_code
_entity_poly.pdbx_strand_id
1 'polypeptide(L)'
;MTIRKKIGQTFRFFKEIKKISTYSSRNVVFILFDFWKLYKQKGITTEEYFQFELDKRDTEFRNSFLGVNEQRYYLDFLNPKKYYIIARNKYLTHKLLEDTGVRKSELYCYYHPEGDVLQSSEIANNLQGVIKILKTKKVFKCVIKTTESSTGKNVLVINNITYENNDCTLHLFNGEKINLSDYLSDVPLIFESLIYQTKQLASFNESSVNTVRFMTTLFPDGEAKIIATFIKIGRKGRCVDNAGSGGNVDACIDIETGKLKHTIQFDGWKQIKDIIHHPDNGNPIDGVVIDNWKDIKKQVLCFQKSFPWVKAAGWDIAITEAGPLVIEVNDMWDRTGQYFIRKGWRREIRDCYFAWMETGIKYPFVRAENLLNNQKLEKIIKYE
;
A
#
# COMPACT_ATOMS: atom_id res chain seq x y z
N MET A 1 12.24 -30.25 -14.67
CA MET A 1 11.28 -30.27 -13.53
C MET A 1 10.88 -31.72 -13.26
N THR A 2 11.27 -32.29 -12.11
CA THR A 2 11.15 -33.72 -11.77
C THR A 2 9.68 -34.19 -11.75
N ILE A 3 9.40 -35.42 -12.18
CA ILE A 3 8.05 -36.02 -12.26
C ILE A 3 7.29 -35.91 -10.92
N ARG A 4 7.97 -36.15 -9.79
CA ARG A 4 7.41 -35.99 -8.43
C ARG A 4 6.90 -34.57 -8.15
N LYS A 5 7.59 -33.53 -8.64
CA LYS A 5 7.20 -32.12 -8.45
C LYS A 5 5.94 -31.79 -9.25
N LYS A 6 5.78 -32.35 -10.45
CA LYS A 6 4.56 -32.21 -11.27
C LYS A 6 3.36 -32.90 -10.61
N ILE A 7 3.52 -34.13 -10.12
CA ILE A 7 2.44 -34.87 -9.43
C ILE A 7 1.98 -34.12 -8.17
N GLY A 8 2.91 -33.61 -7.36
CA GLY A 8 2.58 -32.82 -6.16
C GLY A 8 1.83 -31.52 -6.48
N GLN A 9 2.19 -30.83 -7.58
CA GLN A 9 1.48 -29.64 -8.03
C GLN A 9 0.05 -29.96 -8.50
N THR A 10 -0.13 -31.03 -9.26
CA THR A 10 -1.46 -31.48 -9.72
C THR A 10 -2.35 -31.86 -8.54
N PHE A 11 -1.84 -32.61 -7.56
CA PHE A 11 -2.59 -32.97 -6.37
C PHE A 11 -3.02 -31.73 -5.56
N ARG A 12 -2.09 -30.78 -5.37
CA ARG A 12 -2.39 -29.51 -4.69
C ARG A 12 -3.48 -28.72 -5.43
N PHE A 13 -3.43 -28.66 -6.75
CA PHE A 13 -4.44 -27.99 -7.56
C PHE A 13 -5.84 -28.58 -7.35
N PHE A 14 -6.01 -29.90 -7.47
CA PHE A 14 -7.32 -30.54 -7.25
C PHE A 14 -7.82 -30.37 -5.81
N LYS A 15 -6.91 -30.37 -4.83
CA LYS A 15 -7.25 -30.07 -3.42
C LYS A 15 -7.83 -28.66 -3.27
N GLU A 16 -7.21 -27.66 -3.89
CA GLU A 16 -7.73 -26.27 -3.87
C GLU A 16 -9.08 -26.15 -4.60
N ILE A 17 -9.24 -26.79 -5.76
CA ILE A 17 -10.52 -26.79 -6.48
C ILE A 17 -11.64 -27.43 -5.66
N LYS A 18 -11.37 -28.55 -5.00
CA LYS A 18 -12.33 -29.20 -4.09
C LYS A 18 -12.68 -28.29 -2.91
N LYS A 19 -11.68 -27.64 -2.31
CA LYS A 19 -11.88 -26.65 -1.23
C LYS A 19 -12.78 -25.49 -1.68
N ILE A 20 -12.54 -24.93 -2.86
CA ILE A 20 -13.38 -23.86 -3.44
C ILE A 20 -14.82 -24.37 -3.64
N SER A 21 -14.99 -25.56 -4.24
CA SER A 21 -16.30 -26.18 -4.46
C SER A 21 -17.07 -26.37 -3.15
N THR A 22 -16.42 -26.87 -2.10
CA THR A 22 -17.03 -27.03 -0.77
C THR A 22 -17.47 -25.68 -0.18
N TYR A 23 -16.61 -24.66 -0.25
CA TYR A 23 -16.91 -23.34 0.32
C TYR A 23 -18.00 -22.57 -0.45
N SER A 24 -18.02 -22.72 -1.77
CA SER A 24 -19.00 -22.05 -2.64
C SER A 24 -20.34 -22.77 -2.73
N SER A 25 -20.42 -24.02 -2.28
CA SER A 25 -21.52 -24.94 -2.53
C SER A 25 -21.81 -25.16 -4.04
N ARG A 26 -20.85 -24.85 -4.92
CA ARG A 26 -20.93 -25.07 -6.37
C ARG A 26 -20.35 -26.42 -6.73
N ASN A 27 -20.84 -27.01 -7.83
CA ASN A 27 -20.33 -28.26 -8.37
C ASN A 27 -18.83 -28.14 -8.74
N VAL A 28 -18.02 -29.15 -8.41
CA VAL A 28 -16.57 -29.18 -8.69
C VAL A 28 -16.24 -29.05 -10.18
N VAL A 29 -17.06 -29.63 -11.06
CA VAL A 29 -16.92 -29.54 -12.51
C VAL A 29 -17.13 -28.10 -12.97
N PHE A 30 -18.16 -27.43 -12.44
CA PHE A 30 -18.38 -26.01 -12.71
C PHE A 30 -17.18 -25.15 -12.30
N ILE A 31 -16.69 -25.32 -11.06
CA ILE A 31 -15.53 -24.57 -10.56
C ILE A 31 -14.29 -24.83 -11.42
N LEU A 32 -14.07 -26.08 -11.85
CA LEU A 32 -12.93 -26.42 -12.70
C LEU A 32 -13.00 -25.71 -14.05
N PHE A 33 -14.15 -25.74 -14.73
CA PHE A 33 -14.35 -25.07 -16.02
C PHE A 33 -14.27 -23.55 -15.89
N ASP A 34 -14.92 -22.97 -14.89
CA ASP A 34 -14.95 -21.52 -14.67
C ASP A 34 -13.56 -20.98 -14.30
N PHE A 35 -12.85 -21.68 -13.40
CA PHE A 35 -11.46 -21.37 -13.09
C PHE A 35 -10.57 -21.45 -14.34
N TRP A 36 -10.68 -22.52 -15.13
CA TRP A 36 -9.84 -22.70 -16.30
C TRP A 36 -10.07 -21.62 -17.36
N LYS A 37 -11.33 -21.18 -17.53
CA LYS A 37 -11.68 -20.02 -18.35
C LYS A 37 -10.94 -18.77 -17.84
N LEU A 38 -11.10 -18.40 -16.57
CA LEU A 38 -10.45 -17.22 -16.01
C LEU A 38 -8.91 -17.31 -16.02
N TYR A 39 -8.35 -18.50 -15.80
CA TYR A 39 -6.91 -18.75 -15.87
C TYR A 39 -6.37 -18.55 -17.28
N LYS A 40 -7.12 -18.96 -18.31
CA LYS A 40 -6.74 -18.71 -19.71
C LYS A 40 -6.86 -17.24 -20.11
N GLN A 41 -7.92 -16.57 -19.67
CA GLN A 41 -8.22 -15.19 -20.05
C GLN A 41 -7.34 -14.17 -19.31
N LYS A 42 -7.11 -14.39 -18.01
CA LYS A 42 -6.53 -13.39 -17.10
C LYS A 42 -5.38 -13.93 -16.24
N GLY A 43 -5.06 -15.22 -16.35
CA GLY A 43 -3.99 -15.83 -15.54
C GLY A 43 -4.33 -15.93 -14.04
N ILE A 44 -5.61 -15.94 -13.68
CA ILE A 44 -6.06 -16.01 -12.27
C ILE A 44 -5.53 -17.25 -11.57
N THR A 45 -5.03 -17.07 -10.34
CA THR A 45 -4.59 -18.19 -9.49
C THR A 45 -5.76 -18.80 -8.71
N THR A 46 -5.63 -20.06 -8.26
CA THR A 46 -6.65 -20.69 -7.41
C THR A 46 -6.83 -19.94 -6.09
N GLU A 47 -5.76 -19.33 -5.59
CA GLU A 47 -5.80 -18.48 -4.40
C GLU A 47 -6.67 -17.24 -4.62
N GLU A 48 -6.46 -16.50 -5.71
CA GLU A 48 -7.28 -15.32 -6.03
C GLU A 48 -8.73 -15.70 -6.29
N TYR A 49 -8.96 -16.78 -7.04
CA TYR A 49 -10.31 -17.30 -7.28
C TYR A 49 -11.04 -17.57 -5.95
N PHE A 50 -10.35 -18.23 -5.02
CA PHE A 50 -10.89 -18.52 -3.69
C PHE A 50 -11.08 -17.25 -2.87
N GLN A 51 -10.07 -16.40 -2.72
CA GLN A 51 -10.07 -15.21 -1.86
C GLN A 51 -11.17 -14.23 -2.26
N PHE A 52 -11.28 -13.91 -3.55
CA PHE A 52 -12.25 -12.94 -4.07
C PHE A 52 -13.62 -13.54 -4.39
N GLU A 53 -13.79 -14.85 -4.20
CA GLU A 53 -15.05 -15.57 -4.48
C GLU A 53 -15.53 -15.38 -5.91
N LEU A 54 -14.64 -15.53 -6.89
CA LEU A 54 -14.96 -15.16 -8.27
C LEU A 54 -16.18 -15.91 -8.83
N ASP A 55 -16.50 -17.10 -8.31
CA ASP A 55 -17.72 -17.87 -8.63
C ASP A 55 -19.03 -17.22 -8.16
N LYS A 56 -18.96 -16.30 -7.18
CA LYS A 56 -20.09 -15.55 -6.63
C LYS A 56 -20.17 -14.11 -7.15
N ARG A 57 -19.13 -13.63 -7.83
CA ARG A 57 -19.06 -12.27 -8.38
C ARG A 57 -19.83 -12.15 -9.68
N ASP A 58 -20.39 -10.97 -9.92
CA ASP A 58 -21.02 -10.64 -11.19
C ASP A 58 -19.99 -10.52 -12.34
N THR A 59 -20.51 -10.35 -13.54
CA THR A 59 -19.71 -10.24 -14.76
C THR A 59 -18.85 -8.98 -14.77
N GLU A 60 -19.34 -7.87 -14.22
CA GLU A 60 -18.62 -6.59 -14.23
C GLU A 60 -17.36 -6.65 -13.36
N PHE A 61 -17.50 -7.13 -12.13
CA PHE A 61 -16.39 -7.37 -11.22
C PHE A 61 -15.37 -8.33 -11.85
N ARG A 62 -15.84 -9.47 -12.37
CA ARG A 62 -14.96 -10.49 -12.96
C ARG A 62 -14.20 -9.96 -14.17
N ASN A 63 -14.83 -9.12 -15.00
CA ASN A 63 -14.20 -8.53 -16.17
C ASN A 63 -13.20 -7.43 -15.80
N SER A 64 -13.51 -6.63 -14.79
CA SER A 64 -12.64 -5.55 -14.29
C SER A 64 -11.52 -6.05 -13.37
N PHE A 65 -11.61 -7.26 -12.82
CA PHE A 65 -10.61 -7.82 -11.90
C PHE A 65 -9.22 -7.93 -12.54
N LEU A 66 -8.22 -7.38 -11.86
CA LEU A 66 -6.81 -7.45 -12.19
C LEU A 66 -6.12 -8.50 -11.30
N GLY A 67 -5.74 -9.62 -11.90
CA GLY A 67 -4.98 -10.68 -11.22
C GLY A 67 -3.49 -10.38 -11.07
N VAL A 68 -2.82 -11.07 -10.17
CA VAL A 68 -1.40 -10.88 -9.80
C VAL A 68 -0.46 -10.98 -10.99
N ASN A 69 -0.71 -11.92 -11.90
CA ASN A 69 0.17 -12.20 -13.02
C ASN A 69 0.13 -11.06 -14.04
N GLU A 70 -1.07 -10.54 -14.32
CA GLU A 70 -1.30 -9.40 -15.20
C GLU A 70 -0.85 -8.09 -14.55
N GLN A 71 -1.17 -7.88 -13.26
CA GLN A 71 -0.70 -6.72 -12.49
C GLN A 71 0.82 -6.60 -12.53
N ARG A 72 1.54 -7.69 -12.19
CA ARG A 72 3.01 -7.70 -12.21
C ARG A 72 3.53 -7.34 -13.58
N TYR A 73 2.94 -7.87 -14.65
CA TYR A 73 3.37 -7.54 -16.00
C TYR A 73 3.28 -6.05 -16.28
N TYR A 74 2.14 -5.42 -15.99
CA TYR A 74 1.95 -3.99 -16.26
C TYR A 74 2.84 -3.12 -15.37
N LEU A 75 2.90 -3.42 -14.07
CA LEU A 75 3.71 -2.64 -13.12
C LEU A 75 5.21 -2.77 -13.39
N ASP A 76 5.70 -3.95 -13.78
CA ASP A 76 7.09 -4.15 -14.19
C ASP A 76 7.50 -3.23 -15.36
N PHE A 77 6.58 -2.96 -16.28
CA PHE A 77 6.82 -2.05 -17.40
C PHE A 77 6.64 -0.58 -17.01
N LEU A 78 5.56 -0.24 -16.30
CA LEU A 78 5.23 1.12 -15.89
C LEU A 78 6.18 1.65 -14.82
N ASN A 79 6.67 0.77 -13.94
CA ASN A 79 7.60 1.04 -12.86
C ASN A 79 8.91 0.25 -13.09
N PRO A 80 9.85 0.75 -13.90
CA PRO A 80 11.11 0.05 -14.13
C PRO A 80 11.86 -0.28 -12.84
N LYS A 81 12.45 -1.47 -12.73
CA LYS A 81 13.11 -2.01 -11.51
C LYS A 81 14.17 -1.07 -10.95
N LYS A 82 14.89 -0.35 -11.82
CA LYS A 82 15.89 0.66 -11.43
C LYS A 82 15.32 1.78 -10.53
N TYR A 83 14.01 1.97 -10.55
CA TYR A 83 13.30 2.96 -9.75
C TYR A 83 12.57 2.36 -8.53
N TYR A 84 12.61 1.05 -8.30
CA TYR A 84 11.91 0.48 -7.12
C TYR A 84 12.43 1.05 -5.81
N ILE A 85 13.73 1.29 -5.71
CA ILE A 85 14.35 1.77 -4.47
C ILE A 85 13.81 3.15 -4.06
N ILE A 86 13.45 4.01 -5.01
CA ILE A 86 12.97 5.38 -4.72
C ILE A 86 11.54 5.42 -4.16
N ALA A 87 10.80 4.31 -4.26
CA ALA A 87 9.50 4.16 -3.60
C ALA A 87 9.64 3.35 -2.30
N ARG A 88 10.50 2.32 -2.30
CA ARG A 88 10.64 1.39 -1.17
C ARG A 88 11.50 1.90 -0.03
N ASN A 89 12.51 2.72 -0.32
CA ASN A 89 13.41 3.27 0.69
C ASN A 89 12.89 4.63 1.15
N LYS A 90 12.28 4.69 2.34
CA LYS A 90 11.61 5.88 2.87
C LYS A 90 12.53 7.10 2.97
N TYR A 91 13.82 6.90 3.25
CA TYR A 91 14.79 7.99 3.27
C TYR A 91 14.97 8.60 1.88
N LEU A 92 15.22 7.75 0.86
CA LEU A 92 15.35 8.22 -0.53
C LEU A 92 14.06 8.85 -1.04
N THR A 93 12.90 8.30 -0.70
CA THR A 93 11.60 8.90 -1.01
C THR A 93 11.50 10.31 -0.41
N HIS A 94 11.90 10.49 0.85
CA HIS A 94 11.92 11.79 1.51
C HIS A 94 12.82 12.79 0.79
N LYS A 95 14.04 12.40 0.40
CA LYS A 95 14.96 13.29 -0.32
C LYS A 95 14.47 13.59 -1.74
N LEU A 96 13.90 12.62 -2.43
CA LEU A 96 13.44 12.79 -3.80
C LEU A 96 12.20 13.68 -3.90
N LEU A 97 11.35 13.68 -2.88
CA LEU A 97 10.16 14.53 -2.82
C LEU A 97 10.44 15.93 -2.27
N GLU A 98 11.65 16.19 -1.77
CA GLU A 98 12.07 17.52 -1.32
C GLU A 98 11.98 18.53 -2.47
N ASP A 99 11.42 19.72 -2.19
CA ASP A 99 11.21 20.81 -3.16
C ASP A 99 10.40 20.49 -4.43
N THR A 100 9.71 19.34 -4.48
CA THR A 100 8.85 18.95 -5.61
C THR A 100 7.42 19.50 -5.53
N GLY A 101 7.08 20.17 -4.44
CA GLY A 101 5.70 20.56 -4.08
C GLY A 101 4.87 19.42 -3.48
N VAL A 102 5.40 18.19 -3.40
CA VAL A 102 4.75 17.08 -2.69
C VAL A 102 4.89 17.26 -1.19
N ARG A 103 3.75 17.34 -0.49
CA ARG A 103 3.73 17.46 0.97
C ARG A 103 3.97 16.10 1.61
N LYS A 104 4.82 16.06 2.63
CA LYS A 104 5.22 14.87 3.39
C LYS A 104 5.52 15.25 4.84
N SER A 105 5.67 14.26 5.72
CA SER A 105 6.18 14.46 7.09
C SER A 105 7.56 15.12 7.07
N GLU A 106 7.90 15.83 8.15
CA GLU A 106 9.26 16.35 8.30
C GLU A 106 10.22 15.21 8.65
N LEU A 107 11.34 15.12 7.94
CA LEU A 107 12.40 14.16 8.24
C LEU A 107 13.36 14.77 9.27
N TYR A 108 13.44 14.16 10.45
CA TYR A 108 14.34 14.59 11.51
C TYR A 108 15.72 13.94 11.38
N CYS A 109 15.78 12.62 11.28
CA CYS A 109 17.03 11.88 11.29
C CYS A 109 16.94 10.64 10.41
N TYR A 110 18.02 10.32 9.70
CA TYR A 110 18.25 9.02 9.09
C TYR A 110 19.40 8.33 9.81
N TYR A 111 19.08 7.26 10.52
CA TYR A 111 20.07 6.39 11.14
C TYR A 111 20.51 5.31 10.15
N HIS A 112 21.79 5.30 9.81
CA HIS A 112 22.42 4.31 8.94
C HIS A 112 23.71 3.78 9.60
N PRO A 113 23.69 2.59 10.20
CA PRO A 113 24.80 2.07 11.02
C PRO A 113 26.03 1.65 10.21
N GLU A 114 25.92 1.56 8.88
CA GLU A 114 27.04 1.15 8.04
C GLU A 114 27.92 2.37 7.68
N GLY A 115 29.19 2.31 8.05
CA GLY A 115 30.20 3.30 7.71
C GLY A 115 30.20 4.55 8.59
N ASP A 116 31.06 5.51 8.24
CA ASP A 116 31.20 6.79 8.94
C ASP A 116 30.65 7.94 8.12
N VAL A 117 29.74 8.70 8.73
CA VAL A 117 29.17 9.89 8.13
C VAL A 117 29.92 11.11 8.68
N LEU A 118 30.67 11.80 7.81
CA LEU A 118 31.22 13.12 8.13
C LEU A 118 30.09 14.07 8.54
N GLN A 119 30.33 14.94 9.52
CA GLN A 119 29.33 15.79 10.20
C GLN A 119 28.08 16.10 9.36
N SER A 120 26.95 15.46 9.70
CA SER A 120 25.66 15.70 9.07
C SER A 120 24.63 16.19 10.09
N SER A 121 23.71 17.06 9.63
CA SER A 121 22.57 17.54 10.41
C SER A 121 21.33 16.65 10.28
N GLU A 122 21.40 15.60 9.46
CA GLU A 122 20.28 14.71 9.13
C GLU A 122 20.66 13.23 9.27
N ILE A 123 21.90 12.84 8.98
CA ILE A 123 22.32 11.45 8.97
C ILE A 123 23.21 11.16 10.18
N ALA A 124 22.93 10.07 10.89
CA ALA A 124 23.76 9.55 11.96
C ALA A 124 24.04 8.06 11.75
N ASN A 125 25.21 7.60 12.19
CA ASN A 125 25.60 6.19 12.16
C ASN A 125 25.74 5.55 13.54
N ASN A 126 25.55 6.34 14.61
CA ASN A 126 25.66 5.88 15.98
C ASN A 126 24.69 6.62 16.90
N LEU A 127 24.52 6.10 18.12
CA LEU A 127 23.63 6.63 19.15
C LEU A 127 23.85 8.13 19.42
N GLN A 128 25.10 8.55 19.59
CA GLN A 128 25.42 9.95 19.91
C GLN A 128 25.08 10.90 18.76
N GLY A 129 25.28 10.46 17.51
CA GLY A 129 24.86 11.19 16.32
C GLY A 129 23.35 11.38 16.28
N VAL A 130 22.58 10.32 16.53
CA VAL A 130 21.11 10.40 16.57
C VAL A 130 20.66 11.37 17.67
N ILE A 131 21.17 11.22 18.90
CA ILE A 131 20.85 12.11 20.02
C ILE A 131 21.19 13.57 19.69
N LYS A 132 22.38 13.82 19.12
CA LYS A 132 22.81 15.16 18.72
C LYS A 132 21.84 15.79 17.72
N ILE A 133 21.45 15.06 16.68
CA ILE A 133 20.51 15.55 15.65
C ILE A 133 19.15 15.85 16.29
N LEU A 134 18.59 14.91 17.06
CA LEU A 134 17.28 15.08 17.68
C LEU A 134 17.25 16.24 18.69
N LYS A 135 18.30 16.41 19.51
CA LYS A 135 18.47 17.57 20.42
C LYS A 135 18.56 18.88 19.64
N THR A 136 19.37 18.93 18.59
CA THR A 136 19.58 20.13 17.75
C THR A 136 18.26 20.58 17.10
N LYS A 137 17.49 19.61 16.57
CA LYS A 137 16.18 19.84 15.97
C LYS A 137 15.05 20.00 16.99
N LYS A 138 15.34 19.95 18.29
CA LYS A 138 14.36 20.07 19.40
C LYS A 138 13.20 19.06 19.28
N VAL A 139 13.52 17.84 18.89
CA VAL A 139 12.52 16.77 18.70
C VAL A 139 12.11 16.20 20.05
N PHE A 140 10.82 16.23 20.38
CA PHE A 140 10.30 15.58 21.59
C PHE A 140 9.29 14.48 21.29
N LYS A 141 8.81 14.40 20.05
CA LYS A 141 7.88 13.38 19.57
C LYS A 141 8.24 13.06 18.13
N CYS A 142 8.17 11.79 17.76
CA CYS A 142 8.45 11.38 16.39
C CYS A 142 7.77 10.04 16.09
N VAL A 143 7.81 9.67 14.82
CA VAL A 143 7.59 8.30 14.37
C VAL A 143 8.94 7.74 13.93
N ILE A 144 9.28 6.55 14.43
CA ILE A 144 10.48 5.82 14.02
C ILE A 144 10.03 4.66 13.13
N LYS A 145 10.64 4.54 11.95
CA LYS A 145 10.30 3.49 10.97
C LYS A 145 11.57 2.88 10.41
N THR A 146 11.56 1.57 10.17
CA THR A 146 12.56 0.95 9.31
C THR A 146 12.44 1.46 7.88
N THR A 147 13.57 1.58 7.20
CA THR A 147 13.65 2.29 5.92
C THR A 147 12.91 1.60 4.77
N GLU A 148 12.92 0.26 4.73
CA GLU A 148 12.40 -0.55 3.61
C GLU A 148 11.26 -1.52 3.98
N SER A 149 10.73 -1.43 5.20
CA SER A 149 9.56 -2.25 5.57
C SER A 149 8.29 -1.75 4.89
N SER A 150 7.31 -2.65 4.77
CA SER A 150 5.94 -2.31 4.37
C SER A 150 4.97 -2.78 5.46
N THR A 151 3.67 -2.52 5.29
CA THR A 151 2.60 -3.06 6.16
C THR A 151 2.60 -2.57 7.61
N GLY A 152 3.20 -1.41 7.90
CA GLY A 152 3.24 -0.84 9.26
C GLY A 152 4.06 -1.66 10.26
N LYS A 153 4.79 -2.70 9.83
CA LYS A 153 5.74 -3.41 10.68
C LYS A 153 6.90 -2.50 11.04
N ASN A 154 7.32 -2.55 12.31
CA ASN A 154 8.42 -1.76 12.86
C ASN A 154 8.19 -0.25 12.76
N VAL A 155 6.94 0.18 12.99
CA VAL A 155 6.59 1.59 13.20
C VAL A 155 6.42 1.82 14.69
N LEU A 156 7.26 2.67 15.26
CA LEU A 156 7.12 3.14 16.65
C LEU A 156 6.61 4.57 16.65
N VAL A 157 5.52 4.81 17.36
CA VAL A 157 5.03 6.17 17.63
C VAL A 157 5.52 6.58 19.02
N ILE A 158 6.32 7.64 19.05
CA ILE A 158 6.97 8.15 20.26
C ILE A 158 6.24 9.42 20.71
N ASN A 159 5.57 9.32 21.86
CA ASN A 159 4.78 10.39 22.45
C ASN A 159 5.60 11.38 23.27
N ASN A 160 6.79 10.97 23.73
CA ASN A 160 7.76 11.82 24.41
C ASN A 160 9.17 11.24 24.27
N ILE A 161 10.18 12.09 24.20
CA ILE A 161 11.60 11.74 24.28
C ILE A 161 12.17 12.45 25.50
N THR A 162 12.67 11.70 26.47
CA THR A 162 13.41 12.24 27.61
C THR A 162 14.89 12.13 27.32
N TYR A 163 15.56 13.27 27.20
CA TYR A 163 17.00 13.31 26.97
C TYR A 163 17.78 13.18 28.27
N GLU A 164 18.74 12.27 28.26
CA GLU A 164 19.68 12.06 29.36
C GLU A 164 21.10 12.41 28.89
N ASN A 165 22.09 12.26 29.77
CA ASN A 165 23.46 12.70 29.47
C ASN A 165 24.06 11.95 28.27
N ASN A 166 23.86 10.62 28.19
CA ASN A 166 24.45 9.77 27.14
C ASN A 166 23.43 8.95 26.32
N ASP A 167 22.13 9.07 26.62
CA ASP A 167 21.06 8.32 25.95
C ASP A 167 19.77 9.16 25.89
N CYS A 168 18.68 8.60 25.35
CA CYS A 168 17.33 9.09 25.59
C CYS A 168 16.33 7.94 25.79
N THR A 169 15.39 8.16 26.71
CA THR A 169 14.23 7.28 26.89
C THR A 169 13.13 7.68 25.91
N LEU A 170 12.69 6.72 25.11
CA LEU A 170 11.56 6.81 24.20
C LEU A 170 10.28 6.35 24.91
N HIS A 171 9.28 7.21 25.01
CA HIS A 171 7.97 6.87 25.58
C HIS A 171 7.03 6.54 24.42
N LEU A 172 6.71 5.26 24.27
CA LEU A 172 5.92 4.74 23.16
C LEU A 172 4.43 5.01 23.36
N PHE A 173 3.68 4.94 22.25
CA PHE A 173 2.23 5.10 22.23
C PHE A 173 1.48 4.16 23.18
N ASN A 174 1.94 2.92 23.33
CA ASN A 174 1.34 1.91 24.21
C ASN A 174 1.67 2.12 25.70
N GLY A 175 2.42 3.17 26.06
CA GLY A 175 2.86 3.46 27.42
C GLY A 175 4.18 2.78 27.82
N GLU A 176 4.75 1.93 26.96
CA GLU A 176 6.06 1.33 27.16
C GLU A 176 7.17 2.38 27.08
N LYS A 177 8.28 2.12 27.77
CA LYS A 177 9.48 2.94 27.74
C LYS A 177 10.66 2.07 27.34
N ILE A 178 11.42 2.52 26.36
CA ILE A 178 12.66 1.87 25.92
C ILE A 178 13.76 2.92 25.82
N ASN A 179 15.01 2.53 26.04
CA ASN A 179 16.13 3.40 25.71
C ASN A 179 16.41 3.35 24.21
N LEU A 180 16.87 4.47 23.65
CA LEU A 180 17.25 4.51 22.24
C LEU A 180 18.42 3.55 21.97
N SER A 181 19.38 3.44 22.89
CA SER A 181 20.50 2.47 22.78
C SER A 181 20.05 1.02 22.63
N ASP A 182 18.97 0.60 23.31
CA ASP A 182 18.43 -0.76 23.24
C ASP A 182 17.68 -1.03 21.92
N TYR A 183 17.21 0.04 21.25
CA TYR A 183 16.45 -0.06 20.00
C TYR A 183 17.31 0.06 18.75
N LEU A 184 18.39 0.87 18.79
CA LEU A 184 19.30 1.00 17.66
C LEU A 184 20.04 -0.32 17.41
N SER A 185 20.03 -0.77 16.16
CA SER A 185 20.72 -1.99 15.73
C SER A 185 21.49 -1.76 14.42
N ASP A 186 21.80 -2.85 13.72
CA ASP A 186 22.27 -2.89 12.33
C ASP A 186 21.19 -2.52 11.28
N VAL A 187 19.95 -2.23 11.69
CA VAL A 187 18.86 -1.89 10.76
C VAL A 187 18.74 -0.37 10.59
N PRO A 188 18.76 0.16 9.34
CA PRO A 188 18.56 1.58 9.09
C PRO A 188 17.14 2.08 9.43
N LEU A 189 17.05 3.24 10.09
CA LEU A 189 15.82 3.84 10.57
C LEU A 189 15.65 5.27 10.08
N ILE A 190 14.41 5.69 9.86
CA ILE A 190 14.05 7.11 9.74
C ILE A 190 13.29 7.57 10.98
N PHE A 191 13.52 8.82 11.36
CA PHE A 191 12.80 9.54 12.40
C PHE A 191 12.07 10.71 11.74
N GLU A 192 10.76 10.77 11.87
CA GLU A 192 9.94 11.80 11.22
C GLU A 192 8.88 12.39 12.15
N SER A 193 8.29 13.53 11.76
CA SER A 193 7.22 14.18 12.51
C SER A 193 5.97 13.31 12.61
N LEU A 194 5.24 13.44 13.73
CA LEU A 194 3.86 12.93 13.79
C LEU A 194 2.99 13.67 12.76
N ILE A 195 2.02 12.94 12.22
CA ILE A 195 1.04 13.49 11.28
C ILE A 195 -0.29 13.68 12.02
N TYR A 196 -0.85 14.87 11.90
CA TYR A 196 -2.15 15.22 12.47
C TYR A 196 -3.18 15.30 11.35
N GLN A 197 -4.09 14.33 11.34
CA GLN A 197 -5.21 14.30 10.40
C GLN A 197 -6.33 15.26 10.80
N THR A 198 -7.26 15.54 9.88
CA THR A 198 -8.43 16.39 10.17
C THR A 198 -9.30 15.85 11.29
N LYS A 199 -10.07 16.71 11.94
CA LYS A 199 -11.06 16.30 12.94
C LYS A 199 -12.07 15.30 12.38
N GLN A 200 -12.45 15.45 11.11
CA GLN A 200 -13.36 14.52 10.43
C GLN A 200 -12.79 13.10 10.41
N LEU A 201 -11.55 12.91 9.95
CA LEU A 201 -10.95 11.57 9.94
C LEU A 201 -10.61 11.07 11.34
N ALA A 202 -10.17 11.93 12.25
CA ALA A 202 -9.93 11.56 13.65
C ALA A 202 -11.19 11.06 14.35
N SER A 203 -12.38 11.49 13.91
CA SER A 203 -13.65 10.97 14.44
C SER A 203 -13.83 9.48 14.19
N PHE A 204 -13.25 8.92 13.11
CA PHE A 204 -13.30 7.48 12.87
C PHE A 204 -12.39 6.72 13.82
N ASN A 205 -11.14 7.17 13.93
CA ASN A 205 -10.17 6.69 14.90
C ASN A 205 -9.08 7.74 15.13
N GLU A 206 -8.90 8.15 16.39
CA GLU A 206 -7.87 9.12 16.79
C GLU A 206 -6.54 8.45 17.18
N SER A 207 -6.55 7.14 17.47
CA SER A 207 -5.36 6.40 17.95
C SER A 207 -4.30 6.22 16.87
N SER A 208 -4.68 6.29 15.59
CA SER A 208 -3.78 6.24 14.45
C SER A 208 -4.28 7.19 13.35
N VAL A 209 -3.38 7.55 12.44
CA VAL A 209 -3.79 8.18 11.18
C VAL A 209 -4.64 7.19 10.39
N ASN A 210 -5.75 7.66 9.83
CA ASN A 210 -6.59 6.93 8.88
C ASN A 210 -6.12 7.29 7.48
N THR A 211 -5.52 6.33 6.80
CA THR A 211 -4.81 6.57 5.55
C THR A 211 -5.72 6.36 4.35
N VAL A 212 -5.76 7.34 3.46
CA VAL A 212 -6.37 7.19 2.14
C VAL A 212 -5.32 6.64 1.18
N ARG A 213 -5.59 5.45 0.62
CA ARG A 213 -4.83 4.91 -0.49
C ARG A 213 -5.33 5.55 -1.78
N PHE A 214 -4.45 6.21 -2.52
CA PHE A 214 -4.68 6.59 -3.91
C PHE A 214 -3.82 5.73 -4.83
N MET A 215 -4.44 5.05 -5.78
CA MET A 215 -3.74 4.40 -6.87
C MET A 215 -3.80 5.31 -8.09
N THR A 216 -2.64 5.73 -8.57
CA THR A 216 -2.51 6.67 -9.68
C THR A 216 -1.73 6.07 -10.84
N THR A 217 -1.99 6.59 -12.04
CA THR A 217 -1.22 6.31 -13.25
C THR A 217 -0.77 7.62 -13.90
N LEU A 218 0.39 7.60 -14.57
CA LEU A 218 0.95 8.71 -15.34
C LEU A 218 1.07 8.29 -16.81
N PHE A 219 0.41 9.00 -17.71
CA PHE A 219 0.39 8.77 -19.15
C PHE A 219 1.57 9.48 -19.84
N PRO A 220 1.94 9.07 -21.07
CA PRO A 220 3.06 9.67 -21.81
C PRO A 220 2.96 11.18 -22.07
N ASP A 221 1.74 11.69 -22.19
CA ASP A 221 1.43 13.11 -22.38
C ASP A 221 1.52 13.94 -21.08
N GLY A 222 1.85 13.31 -19.95
CA GLY A 222 1.90 13.93 -18.64
C GLY A 222 0.54 14.00 -17.92
N GLU A 223 -0.51 13.39 -18.47
CA GLU A 223 -1.79 13.24 -17.78
C GLU A 223 -1.65 12.25 -16.61
N ALA A 224 -2.10 12.65 -15.41
CA ALA A 224 -2.17 11.77 -14.26
C ALA A 224 -3.64 11.41 -13.99
N LYS A 225 -3.92 10.14 -13.65
CA LYS A 225 -5.27 9.65 -13.32
C LYS A 225 -5.28 8.89 -12.01
N ILE A 226 -6.33 9.05 -11.21
CA ILE A 226 -6.64 8.17 -10.08
C ILE A 226 -7.47 7.02 -10.61
N ILE A 227 -7.02 5.78 -10.41
CA ILE A 227 -7.70 4.58 -10.91
C ILE A 227 -8.49 3.83 -9.83
N ALA A 228 -8.11 4.03 -8.56
CA ALA A 228 -8.78 3.47 -7.40
C ALA A 228 -8.42 4.29 -6.16
N THR A 229 -9.36 4.42 -5.23
CA THR A 229 -9.07 4.98 -3.92
C THR A 229 -9.97 4.40 -2.83
N PHE A 230 -9.42 4.28 -1.64
CA PHE A 230 -10.08 3.74 -0.47
C PHE A 230 -9.39 4.22 0.80
N ILE A 231 -10.11 4.20 1.92
CA ILE A 231 -9.56 4.55 3.22
C ILE A 231 -9.34 3.29 4.05
N LYS A 232 -8.20 3.26 4.74
CA LYS A 232 -7.90 2.33 5.83
C LYS A 232 -8.13 3.07 7.14
N ILE A 233 -8.92 2.49 8.02
CA ILE A 233 -9.31 3.07 9.30
C ILE A 233 -8.78 2.16 10.41
N GLY A 234 -7.99 2.76 11.30
CA GLY A 234 -7.37 2.04 12.41
C GLY A 234 -8.37 1.66 13.49
N ARG A 235 -7.93 0.86 14.47
CA ARG A 235 -8.72 0.44 15.62
C ARG A 235 -8.24 1.13 16.89
N LYS A 236 -9.15 1.29 17.86
CA LYS A 236 -8.86 1.92 19.14
C LYS A 236 -7.66 1.25 19.82
N GLY A 237 -6.70 2.05 20.28
CA GLY A 237 -5.50 1.56 20.98
C GLY A 237 -4.44 0.94 20.05
N ARG A 238 -4.57 1.06 18.73
CA ARG A 238 -3.53 0.72 17.75
C ARG A 238 -2.96 1.99 17.12
N CYS A 239 -1.65 2.02 16.92
CA CYS A 239 -0.92 3.16 16.33
C CYS A 239 -0.74 3.09 14.81
N VAL A 240 -1.19 2.00 14.17
CA VAL A 240 -1.15 1.80 12.72
C VAL A 240 -2.51 1.29 12.22
N ASP A 241 -2.85 1.66 10.99
CA ASP A 241 -4.11 1.34 10.31
C ASP A 241 -3.97 0.20 9.28
N ASN A 242 -3.03 -0.74 9.50
CA ASN A 242 -2.81 -1.85 8.57
C ASN A 242 -3.58 -3.15 8.91
N ALA A 243 -4.28 -3.71 7.90
CA ALA A 243 -5.16 -4.87 8.02
C ALA A 243 -4.46 -6.21 8.34
N GLY A 244 -3.13 -6.26 8.31
CA GLY A 244 -2.35 -7.49 8.44
C GLY A 244 -2.48 -8.22 9.78
N SER A 245 -3.00 -7.56 10.83
CA SER A 245 -3.20 -8.15 12.16
C SER A 245 -4.66 -8.52 12.45
N GLY A 246 -5.58 -8.31 11.49
CA GLY A 246 -7.04 -8.47 11.68
C GLY A 246 -7.67 -7.30 12.43
N GLY A 247 -8.97 -7.07 12.23
CA GLY A 247 -9.74 -6.06 12.95
C GLY A 247 -9.94 -4.74 12.20
N ASN A 248 -9.19 -4.47 11.13
CA ASN A 248 -9.23 -3.16 10.48
C ASN A 248 -10.49 -2.92 9.68
N VAL A 249 -10.78 -1.64 9.51
CA VAL A 249 -11.92 -1.16 8.76
C VAL A 249 -11.43 -0.54 7.46
N ASP A 250 -11.98 -0.98 6.34
CA ASP A 250 -11.66 -0.46 5.02
C ASP A 250 -12.95 0.02 4.36
N ALA A 251 -12.91 1.17 3.70
CA ALA A 251 -14.06 1.68 2.96
C ALA A 251 -13.65 2.17 1.57
N CYS A 252 -14.50 1.86 0.57
CA CYS A 252 -14.38 2.45 -0.75
C CYS A 252 -14.60 3.95 -0.64
N ILE A 253 -13.80 4.73 -1.37
CA ILE A 253 -14.10 6.15 -1.60
C ILE A 253 -14.53 6.29 -3.05
N ASP A 254 -15.72 6.82 -3.26
CA ASP A 254 -16.18 7.22 -4.58
C ASP A 254 -15.26 8.31 -5.13
N ILE A 255 -14.54 8.01 -6.22
CA ILE A 255 -13.53 8.94 -6.78
C ILE A 255 -14.16 10.28 -7.13
N GLU A 256 -15.40 10.34 -7.62
CA GLU A 256 -15.99 11.62 -8.04
C GLU A 256 -16.42 12.48 -6.86
N THR A 257 -17.07 11.86 -5.88
CA THR A 257 -17.77 12.58 -4.81
C THR A 257 -17.01 12.63 -3.49
N GLY A 258 -16.05 11.73 -3.26
CA GLY A 258 -15.37 11.58 -1.96
C GLY A 258 -16.21 10.86 -0.92
N LYS A 259 -17.34 10.26 -1.33
CA LYS A 259 -18.27 9.56 -0.46
C LYS A 259 -17.76 8.16 -0.11
N LEU A 260 -17.73 7.84 1.17
CA LEU A 260 -17.42 6.51 1.70
C LEU A 260 -18.57 5.55 1.43
N LYS A 261 -18.25 4.36 0.94
CA LYS A 261 -19.20 3.30 0.58
C LYS A 261 -18.59 1.92 0.89
N HIS A 262 -19.46 0.92 1.07
CA HIS A 262 -19.04 -0.47 1.14
C HIS A 262 -18.01 -0.72 2.24
N THR A 263 -18.20 -0.09 3.40
CA THR A 263 -17.31 -0.27 4.54
C THR A 263 -17.33 -1.73 4.98
N ILE A 264 -16.14 -2.29 5.19
CA ILE A 264 -15.95 -3.64 5.67
C ILE A 264 -15.09 -3.65 6.93
N GLN A 265 -15.30 -4.63 7.80
CA GLN A 265 -14.29 -5.09 8.74
C GLN A 265 -13.58 -6.30 8.12
N PHE A 266 -12.25 -6.23 8.02
CA PHE A 266 -11.42 -7.31 7.51
C PHE A 266 -10.70 -8.04 8.65
N ASP A 267 -11.17 -9.24 8.99
CA ASP A 267 -10.56 -10.15 9.97
C ASP A 267 -9.87 -11.35 9.28
N GLY A 268 -9.46 -11.16 8.02
CA GLY A 268 -8.88 -12.17 7.16
C GLY A 268 -9.84 -12.66 6.07
N TRP A 269 -9.29 -13.33 5.06
CA TRP A 269 -10.09 -13.92 3.99
C TRP A 269 -11.13 -14.86 4.58
N LYS A 270 -12.38 -14.75 4.11
CA LYS A 270 -13.55 -15.51 4.61
C LYS A 270 -14.07 -15.08 5.98
N GLN A 271 -13.47 -14.05 6.58
CA GLN A 271 -13.92 -13.39 7.81
C GLN A 271 -14.03 -11.88 7.54
N ILE A 272 -14.86 -11.54 6.55
CA ILE A 272 -15.09 -10.16 6.13
C ILE A 272 -16.55 -9.83 6.43
N LYS A 273 -16.79 -8.73 7.13
CA LYS A 273 -18.14 -8.28 7.50
C LYS A 273 -18.41 -6.93 6.86
N ASP A 274 -19.53 -6.81 6.16
CA ASP A 274 -20.05 -5.50 5.77
C ASP A 274 -20.56 -4.78 7.02
N ILE A 275 -20.14 -3.55 7.22
CA ILE A 275 -20.52 -2.69 8.34
C ILE A 275 -20.84 -1.29 7.80
N ILE A 276 -21.56 -0.49 8.58
CA ILE A 276 -21.86 0.91 8.22
C ILE A 276 -21.37 1.92 9.28
N HIS A 277 -21.00 1.43 10.46
CA HIS A 277 -20.47 2.21 11.57
C HIS A 277 -19.13 1.63 12.02
N HIS A 278 -18.26 2.49 12.54
CA HIS A 278 -17.00 2.05 13.12
C HIS A 278 -17.26 1.21 14.39
N PRO A 279 -16.68 0.01 14.49
CA PRO A 279 -17.00 -0.96 15.53
C PRO A 279 -16.55 -0.57 16.95
N ASP A 280 -15.59 0.35 17.12
CA ASP A 280 -15.11 0.74 18.46
C ASP A 280 -15.86 1.93 19.08
N ASN A 281 -16.42 2.82 18.26
CA ASN A 281 -17.04 4.08 18.74
C ASN A 281 -18.45 4.31 18.17
N GLY A 282 -18.93 3.48 17.26
CA GLY A 282 -20.26 3.58 16.67
C GLY A 282 -20.44 4.72 15.67
N ASN A 283 -19.38 5.46 15.31
CA ASN A 283 -19.50 6.57 14.36
C ASN A 283 -19.83 6.07 12.96
N PRO A 284 -20.74 6.73 12.21
CA PRO A 284 -21.06 6.32 10.85
C PRO A 284 -19.85 6.51 9.94
N ILE A 285 -19.61 5.53 9.06
CA ILE A 285 -18.57 5.59 8.04
C ILE A 285 -19.24 5.66 6.67
N ASP A 286 -20.10 4.69 6.37
CA ASP A 286 -20.81 4.66 5.10
C ASP A 286 -21.67 5.90 4.93
N GLY A 287 -21.53 6.55 3.78
CA GLY A 287 -22.26 7.76 3.45
C GLY A 287 -21.55 9.07 3.78
N VAL A 288 -20.49 9.05 4.62
CA VAL A 288 -19.69 10.25 4.92
C VAL A 288 -18.96 10.72 3.65
N VAL A 289 -18.90 12.04 3.44
CA VAL A 289 -18.15 12.66 2.35
C VAL A 289 -16.91 13.29 2.92
N ILE A 290 -15.72 12.93 2.41
CA ILE A 290 -14.47 13.52 2.85
C ILE A 290 -14.43 15.01 2.45
N ASP A 291 -14.16 15.88 3.41
CA ASP A 291 -14.14 17.32 3.19
C ASP A 291 -13.03 17.72 2.21
N ASN A 292 -13.28 18.75 1.39
CA ASN A 292 -12.35 19.27 0.38
C ASN A 292 -11.86 18.23 -0.66
N TRP A 293 -12.66 17.19 -0.92
CA TRP A 293 -12.28 16.07 -1.81
C TRP A 293 -11.77 16.50 -3.19
N LYS A 294 -12.41 17.51 -3.81
CA LYS A 294 -12.01 18.02 -5.13
C LYS A 294 -10.56 18.52 -5.13
N ASP A 295 -10.17 19.25 -4.10
CA ASP A 295 -8.82 19.80 -3.97
C ASP A 295 -7.81 18.72 -3.57
N ILE A 296 -8.22 17.76 -2.73
CA ILE A 296 -7.41 16.58 -2.40
C ILE A 296 -7.05 15.82 -3.68
N LYS A 297 -8.04 15.50 -4.53
CA LYS A 297 -7.80 14.82 -5.82
C LYS A 297 -6.81 15.60 -6.68
N LYS A 298 -7.05 16.90 -6.85
CA LYS A 298 -6.20 17.77 -7.66
C LYS A 298 -4.74 17.74 -7.17
N GLN A 299 -4.52 17.82 -5.87
CA GLN A 299 -3.18 17.79 -5.28
C GLN A 299 -2.50 16.41 -5.44
N VAL A 300 -3.22 15.31 -5.24
CA VAL A 300 -2.67 13.96 -5.45
C VAL A 300 -2.28 13.73 -6.91
N LEU A 301 -3.06 14.24 -7.87
CA LEU A 301 -2.67 14.21 -9.28
C LEU A 301 -1.41 15.04 -9.56
N CYS A 302 -1.24 16.18 -8.90
CA CYS A 302 0.02 16.92 -8.93
C CYS A 302 1.17 16.11 -8.32
N PHE A 303 0.95 15.36 -7.23
CA PHE A 303 1.98 14.51 -6.63
C PHE A 303 2.49 13.44 -7.59
N GLN A 304 1.59 12.77 -8.32
CA GLN A 304 1.98 11.82 -9.37
C GLN A 304 2.81 12.49 -10.48
N LYS A 305 2.46 13.70 -10.90
CA LYS A 305 3.22 14.44 -11.93
C LYS A 305 4.61 14.83 -11.45
N SER A 306 4.75 15.18 -10.17
CA SER A 306 6.04 15.46 -9.52
C SER A 306 6.90 14.22 -9.28
N PHE A 307 6.35 13.01 -9.48
CA PHE A 307 7.04 11.73 -9.26
C PHE A 307 6.96 10.80 -10.49
N PRO A 308 7.58 11.16 -11.62
CA PRO A 308 7.35 10.48 -12.90
C PRO A 308 8.03 9.11 -13.07
N TRP A 309 8.95 8.75 -12.16
CA TRP A 309 9.73 7.50 -12.26
C TRP A 309 8.89 6.25 -12.00
N VAL A 310 7.92 6.34 -11.10
CA VAL A 310 6.93 5.31 -10.78
C VAL A 310 5.61 5.75 -11.40
N LYS A 311 5.36 5.28 -12.63
CA LYS A 311 4.22 5.71 -13.43
C LYS A 311 2.89 5.12 -12.95
N ALA A 312 2.93 4.10 -12.11
CA ALA A 312 1.78 3.47 -11.52
C ALA A 312 2.01 3.35 -10.01
N ALA A 313 1.66 4.40 -9.26
CA ALA A 313 2.02 4.54 -7.85
C ALA A 313 0.83 4.29 -6.91
N GLY A 314 1.10 3.66 -5.77
CA GLY A 314 0.16 3.55 -4.64
C GLY A 314 0.56 4.51 -3.53
N TRP A 315 -0.13 5.64 -3.42
CA TRP A 315 0.11 6.66 -2.40
C TRP A 315 -0.69 6.38 -1.15
N ASP A 316 -0.02 6.26 -0.02
CA ASP A 316 -0.64 6.31 1.29
C ASP A 316 -0.62 7.76 1.78
N ILE A 317 -1.81 8.36 1.88
CA ILE A 317 -2.02 9.79 2.15
C ILE A 317 -2.77 9.99 3.46
N ALA A 318 -2.26 10.86 4.33
CA ALA A 318 -3.02 11.45 5.41
C ALA A 318 -3.76 12.70 4.91
N ILE A 319 -5.02 12.89 5.32
CA ILE A 319 -5.73 14.15 5.07
C ILE A 319 -5.55 15.04 6.29
N THR A 320 -4.81 16.14 6.12
CA THR A 320 -4.53 17.14 7.17
C THR A 320 -5.34 18.41 6.92
N GLU A 321 -5.41 19.31 7.90
CA GLU A 321 -6.08 20.61 7.74
C GLU A 321 -5.50 21.45 6.57
N ALA A 322 -4.22 21.26 6.25
CA ALA A 322 -3.57 21.94 5.12
C ALA A 322 -3.74 21.18 3.78
N GLY A 323 -4.42 20.04 3.76
CA GLY A 323 -4.59 19.16 2.58
C GLY A 323 -3.87 17.81 2.68
N PRO A 324 -3.79 17.05 1.57
CA PRO A 324 -3.16 15.74 1.55
C PRO A 324 -1.65 15.81 1.85
N LEU A 325 -1.18 14.87 2.66
CA LEU A 325 0.22 14.71 3.06
C LEU A 325 0.64 13.25 2.86
N VAL A 326 1.72 13.03 2.13
CA VAL A 326 2.25 11.70 1.82
C VAL A 326 2.85 11.06 3.07
N ILE A 327 2.38 9.85 3.38
CA ILE A 327 2.96 8.95 4.38
C ILE A 327 3.98 8.01 3.71
N GLU A 328 3.61 7.43 2.56
CA GLU A 328 4.41 6.44 1.85
C GLU A 328 3.99 6.35 0.37
N VAL A 329 4.93 5.95 -0.48
CA VAL A 329 4.70 5.65 -1.91
C VAL A 329 5.02 4.18 -2.15
N ASN A 330 4.17 3.49 -2.89
CA ASN A 330 4.33 2.06 -3.19
C ASN A 330 4.44 1.85 -4.71
N ASP A 331 5.45 1.10 -5.16
CA ASP A 331 5.62 0.68 -6.55
C ASP A 331 4.72 -0.51 -6.94
N MET A 332 4.12 -1.16 -5.95
CA MET A 332 3.20 -2.29 -6.11
C MET A 332 1.89 -2.04 -5.39
N TRP A 333 0.79 -2.48 -6.00
CA TRP A 333 -0.55 -2.34 -5.41
C TRP A 333 -1.00 -3.62 -4.71
N ASP A 334 -1.65 -3.44 -3.56
CA ASP A 334 -2.41 -4.52 -2.94
C ASP A 334 -3.70 -4.75 -3.75
N ARG A 335 -4.02 -6.02 -4.03
CA ARG A 335 -5.22 -6.42 -4.78
C ARG A 335 -6.46 -6.47 -3.90
N THR A 336 -6.30 -6.52 -2.58
CA THR A 336 -7.43 -6.61 -1.62
C THR A 336 -8.42 -5.46 -1.81
N GLY A 337 -7.93 -4.28 -2.22
CA GLY A 337 -8.76 -3.13 -2.58
C GLY A 337 -9.89 -3.45 -3.55
N GLN A 338 -9.65 -4.32 -4.53
CA GLN A 338 -10.67 -4.71 -5.51
C GLN A 338 -11.91 -5.34 -4.84
N TYR A 339 -11.74 -6.02 -3.70
CA TYR A 339 -12.84 -6.67 -2.99
C TYR A 339 -13.84 -5.68 -2.41
N PHE A 340 -13.37 -4.65 -1.71
CA PHE A 340 -14.22 -3.72 -0.96
C PHE A 340 -14.60 -2.47 -1.76
N ILE A 341 -13.84 -2.11 -2.80
CA ILE A 341 -14.36 -1.16 -3.81
C ILE A 341 -15.41 -1.78 -4.75
N ARG A 342 -15.63 -3.10 -4.64
CA ARG A 342 -16.61 -3.87 -5.43
C ARG A 342 -16.39 -3.79 -6.95
N LYS A 343 -15.17 -3.48 -7.39
CA LYS A 343 -14.76 -3.36 -8.79
C LYS A 343 -13.26 -3.64 -8.90
N GLY A 344 -12.82 -4.23 -10.01
CA GLY A 344 -11.40 -4.26 -10.32
C GLY A 344 -10.93 -3.01 -11.07
N TRP A 345 -9.62 -2.88 -11.24
CA TRP A 345 -8.98 -1.74 -11.93
C TRP A 345 -8.14 -2.20 -13.13
N ARG A 346 -8.50 -3.32 -13.76
CA ARG A 346 -7.77 -3.91 -14.89
C ARG A 346 -7.75 -3.01 -16.10
N ARG A 347 -8.88 -2.37 -16.43
CA ARG A 347 -9.00 -1.53 -17.64
C ARG A 347 -8.11 -0.30 -17.51
N GLU A 348 -8.18 0.33 -16.35
CA GLU A 348 -7.52 1.59 -16.05
C GLU A 348 -5.99 1.48 -16.12
N ILE A 349 -5.38 0.42 -15.56
CA ILE A 349 -3.92 0.20 -15.71
C ILE A 349 -3.54 -0.21 -17.14
N ARG A 350 -4.41 -0.98 -17.82
CA ARG A 350 -4.17 -1.48 -19.18
C ARG A 350 -4.11 -0.32 -20.17
N ASP A 351 -4.99 0.66 -20.04
CA ASP A 351 -5.02 1.86 -20.88
C ASP A 351 -3.70 2.64 -20.76
N CYS A 352 -3.22 2.85 -19.52
CA CYS A 352 -1.92 3.50 -19.29
C CYS A 352 -0.75 2.68 -19.88
N TYR A 353 -0.76 1.36 -19.69
CA TYR A 353 0.26 0.47 -20.24
C TYR A 353 0.35 0.58 -21.77
N PHE A 354 -0.79 0.49 -22.47
CA PHE A 354 -0.79 0.57 -23.93
C PHE A 354 -0.41 1.96 -24.45
N ALA A 355 -0.85 3.04 -23.79
CA ALA A 355 -0.41 4.39 -24.14
C ALA A 355 1.12 4.52 -24.11
N TRP A 356 1.79 3.97 -23.09
CA TRP A 356 3.26 3.95 -23.06
C TRP A 356 3.89 3.03 -24.11
N MET A 357 3.27 1.90 -24.43
CA MET A 357 3.77 1.00 -25.48
C MET A 357 3.78 1.67 -26.86
N GLU A 358 2.79 2.52 -27.16
CA GLU A 358 2.69 3.25 -28.44
C GLU A 358 3.85 4.24 -28.65
N THR A 359 4.47 4.74 -27.57
CA THR A 359 5.65 5.62 -27.65
C THR A 359 6.91 4.92 -28.18
N GLY A 360 6.91 3.58 -28.23
CA GLY A 360 8.07 2.79 -28.63
C GLY A 360 9.21 2.72 -27.59
N ILE A 361 9.01 3.27 -26.39
CA ILE A 361 10.03 3.25 -25.33
C ILE A 361 10.38 1.80 -24.94
N LYS A 362 11.68 1.52 -24.94
CA LYS A 362 12.26 0.26 -24.44
C LYS A 362 13.03 0.54 -23.17
N TYR A 363 12.45 0.17 -22.03
CA TYR A 363 13.20 0.13 -20.79
C TYR A 363 14.09 -1.13 -20.80
N PRO A 364 15.40 -1.04 -20.51
CA PRO A 364 16.19 -2.22 -20.21
C PRO A 364 15.64 -2.80 -18.90
N PHE A 365 14.71 -3.75 -19.03
CA PHE A 365 14.02 -4.32 -17.89
C PHE A 365 14.24 -5.83 -17.86
N VAL A 366 14.79 -6.29 -16.75
CA VAL A 366 14.76 -7.71 -16.40
C VAL A 366 13.43 -7.97 -15.75
N ARG A 367 12.57 -8.74 -16.42
CA ARG A 367 11.29 -9.17 -15.85
C ARG A 367 11.55 -9.94 -14.56
N ALA A 368 10.92 -9.51 -13.47
CA ALA A 368 10.93 -10.29 -12.25
C ALA A 368 10.27 -11.66 -12.53
N GLU A 369 10.67 -12.71 -11.83
CA GLU A 369 10.10 -14.04 -12.06
C GLU A 369 8.56 -13.99 -11.91
N ASN A 370 7.88 -14.33 -13.01
CA ASN A 370 6.44 -14.53 -13.05
C ASN A 370 6.16 -16.03 -13.11
N LEU A 371 5.08 -16.49 -12.46
CA LEU A 371 4.72 -17.92 -12.49
C LEU A 371 4.34 -18.37 -13.91
N LEU A 372 3.86 -17.44 -14.75
CA LEU A 372 3.55 -17.69 -16.15
C LEU A 372 4.74 -17.28 -17.03
N ASN A 373 5.02 -18.08 -18.06
CA ASN A 373 6.03 -17.72 -19.05
C ASN A 373 5.58 -16.53 -19.92
N ASN A 374 6.53 -15.88 -20.59
CA ASN A 374 6.30 -14.67 -21.38
C ASN A 374 5.26 -14.87 -22.48
N GLN A 375 5.35 -15.97 -23.24
CA GLN A 375 4.40 -16.27 -24.32
C GLN A 375 2.95 -16.36 -23.81
N LYS A 376 2.75 -16.93 -22.63
CA LYS A 376 1.41 -17.04 -22.04
C LYS A 376 0.91 -15.69 -21.53
N LEU A 377 1.76 -14.90 -20.88
CA LEU A 377 1.40 -13.55 -20.43
C LEU A 377 1.03 -12.66 -21.61
N GLU A 378 1.79 -12.70 -22.69
CA GLU A 378 1.49 -11.95 -23.92
C GLU A 378 0.13 -12.33 -24.51
N LYS A 379 -0.23 -13.63 -24.49
CA LYS A 379 -1.57 -14.07 -24.90
C LYS A 379 -2.67 -13.52 -23.98
N ILE A 380 -2.46 -13.54 -22.66
CA ILE A 380 -3.40 -12.97 -21.68
C ILE A 380 -3.58 -11.47 -21.89
N ILE A 381 -2.50 -10.76 -22.20
CA ILE A 381 -2.56 -9.30 -22.38
C ILE A 381 -3.20 -8.93 -23.71
N LYS A 382 -3.00 -9.73 -24.75
CA LYS A 382 -3.75 -9.56 -26.00
C LYS A 382 -5.21 -10.00 -25.90
N TYR A 383 -5.58 -10.70 -24.83
CA TYR A 383 -6.95 -11.10 -24.56
C TYR A 383 -7.74 -9.93 -23.95
N GLU A 384 -8.80 -9.51 -24.62
CA GLU A 384 -9.70 -8.45 -24.13
C GLU A 384 -10.64 -8.94 -23.03
#